data_AF-A0A538NC60-F1
#
_entry.id   AF-A0A538NC60-F1
#
_cell.length_a   1.000
_cell.length_b   1.000
_cell.length_c   1.000
_cell.angle_alpha   90.00
_cell.angle_beta   90.00
_cell.angle_gamma   90.00
#
_symmetry.space_group_name_H-M   'P 1'
#
loop_
_entity.id
_entity.type
_entity.pdbx_description
1 polymer ?
#
loop_
_entity_poly.entity_id
_entity_poly.type
_entity_poly.pdbx_seq_one_letter_code
_entity_poly.pdbx_strand_id
1 'polypeptide(L)'
;MAATAVFGVLLLAGCTPVPSTVAGPTTGPARSPSPSPPPPVVQQPLQPPPVAQPLPALPSATGFDGAVAVTCGGRPGADRVVALLKSKGVLSGGGTVSVQVGPLCAGTWQYTVLAVSGREPLQVVTEGAPESLRLVAAGTDVCSAVRTQAPAGILSVAHCG
;
A
#
# COMPACT_ATOMS: atom_id res chain seq x y z
N MET A 1 15.70 49.77 -8.73
CA MET A 1 16.19 49.92 -10.12
C MET A 1 15.99 48.60 -10.82
N ALA A 2 15.17 48.58 -11.89
CA ALA A 2 15.09 47.63 -13.02
C ALA A 2 14.89 46.11 -12.75
N ALA A 3 14.16 45.31 -13.54
CA ALA A 3 13.21 45.51 -14.63
C ALA A 3 12.60 44.12 -15.01
N THR A 4 11.32 44.11 -15.45
CA THR A 4 10.65 43.22 -16.47
C THR A 4 10.87 41.69 -16.48
N ALA A 5 9.83 40.86 -16.27
CA ALA A 5 8.88 40.25 -17.24
C ALA A 5 9.53 39.21 -18.19
N VAL A 6 8.99 38.00 -18.44
CA VAL A 6 7.84 37.68 -19.31
C VAL A 6 7.40 36.21 -19.16
N PHE A 7 6.10 36.01 -19.37
CA PHE A 7 5.31 34.81 -19.66
C PHE A 7 5.96 33.66 -20.45
N GLY A 8 5.56 32.42 -20.12
CA GLY A 8 5.70 31.24 -20.98
C GLY A 8 4.62 30.19 -20.69
N VAL A 9 3.46 30.32 -21.33
CA VAL A 9 2.44 29.27 -21.42
C VAL A 9 2.87 28.30 -22.52
N LEU A 10 2.95 27.00 -22.21
CA LEU A 10 2.95 25.95 -23.24
C LEU A 10 1.87 24.91 -22.91
N LEU A 11 0.77 24.99 -23.65
CA LEU A 11 -0.31 24.02 -23.72
C LEU A 11 0.16 22.81 -24.52
N LEU A 12 0.19 21.62 -23.92
CA LEU A 12 0.33 20.36 -24.66
C LEU A 12 -1.02 19.64 -24.64
N ALA A 13 -1.83 19.99 -25.63
CA ALA A 13 -2.97 19.20 -26.08
C ALA A 13 -2.47 17.90 -26.72
N GLY A 14 -3.07 16.77 -26.34
CA GLY A 14 -2.85 15.48 -26.95
C GLY A 14 -4.12 14.63 -26.88
N CYS A 15 -5.09 14.90 -27.76
CA CYS A 15 -6.21 14.02 -28.03
C CYS A 15 -5.84 12.98 -29.12
N THR A 16 -6.12 11.70 -28.80
CA THR A 16 -6.54 10.52 -29.61
C THR A 16 -6.44 10.55 -31.15
N PRO A 17 -6.17 9.40 -31.81
CA PRO A 17 -7.29 8.53 -32.25
C PRO A 17 -7.02 7.01 -32.26
N VAL A 18 -8.06 6.23 -31.96
CA VAL A 18 -8.24 4.83 -32.39
C VAL A 18 -8.98 4.82 -33.73
N PRO A 19 -8.59 3.95 -34.69
CA PRO A 19 -9.60 3.32 -35.51
C PRO A 19 -9.37 1.82 -35.81
N SER A 20 -10.53 1.20 -36.06
CA SER A 20 -10.88 -0.20 -36.25
C SER A 20 -10.27 -0.90 -37.47
N THR A 21 -10.14 -2.23 -37.38
CA THR A 21 -10.10 -3.10 -38.57
C THR A 21 -11.36 -3.97 -38.62
N VAL A 22 -12.09 -3.82 -39.72
CA VAL A 22 -13.28 -4.60 -40.11
C VAL A 22 -12.92 -5.41 -41.37
N ALA A 23 -13.70 -6.48 -41.61
CA ALA A 23 -13.79 -7.35 -42.81
C ALA A 23 -13.03 -8.68 -42.70
N GLY A 24 -13.64 -9.83 -43.01
CA GLY A 24 -14.48 -10.03 -44.20
C GLY A 24 -15.48 -11.22 -44.19
N PRO A 25 -16.00 -11.60 -45.38
CA PRO A 25 -17.39 -12.04 -45.60
C PRO A 25 -17.54 -13.52 -46.00
N THR A 26 -18.77 -14.05 -46.01
CA THR A 26 -19.42 -14.65 -47.20
C THR A 26 -20.71 -15.40 -46.86
N THR A 27 -21.75 -15.16 -47.65
CA THR A 27 -23.06 -15.82 -47.63
C THR A 27 -23.00 -17.14 -48.39
N GLY A 28 -23.62 -18.21 -47.86
CA GLY A 28 -23.83 -19.48 -48.56
C GLY A 28 -25.04 -20.27 -48.01
N PRO A 29 -25.66 -21.16 -48.81
CA PRO A 29 -27.11 -21.42 -48.73
C PRO A 29 -27.55 -22.46 -47.68
N ALA A 30 -28.81 -22.32 -47.25
CA ALA A 30 -29.52 -23.26 -46.39
C ALA A 30 -29.55 -24.70 -46.94
N ARG A 31 -29.24 -25.68 -46.08
CA ARG A 31 -29.64 -27.09 -46.25
C ARG A 31 -30.24 -27.61 -44.94
N SER A 32 -31.43 -28.20 -45.05
CA SER A 32 -32.17 -28.89 -43.99
C SER A 32 -31.34 -29.99 -43.32
N PRO A 33 -31.46 -30.20 -41.99
CA PRO A 33 -30.92 -31.40 -41.37
C PRO A 33 -31.91 -32.57 -41.49
N SER A 34 -31.39 -33.67 -42.03
CA SER A 34 -31.94 -35.04 -41.94
C SER A 34 -31.68 -35.60 -40.54
N PRO A 35 -32.57 -36.43 -39.95
CA PRO A 35 -32.31 -37.05 -38.65
C PRO A 35 -31.27 -38.16 -38.79
N SER A 36 -30.19 -38.10 -38.00
CA SER A 36 -29.13 -39.12 -37.91
C SER A 36 -28.89 -39.47 -36.43
N PRO A 37 -28.59 -40.74 -36.10
CA PRO A 37 -28.71 -41.31 -34.74
C PRO A 37 -27.70 -40.76 -33.72
N PRO A 38 -27.97 -40.92 -32.40
CA PRO A 38 -27.14 -40.34 -31.36
C PRO A 38 -25.75 -40.99 -31.26
N PRO A 39 -24.68 -40.21 -31.00
CA PRO A 39 -23.36 -40.75 -30.71
C PRO A 39 -23.30 -41.39 -29.30
N PRO A 40 -22.36 -42.31 -29.05
CA PRO A 40 -22.20 -42.96 -27.75
C PRO A 40 -21.82 -41.95 -26.67
N VAL A 41 -22.39 -42.13 -25.48
CA VAL A 41 -22.05 -41.36 -24.27
C VAL A 41 -20.59 -41.65 -23.89
N VAL A 42 -19.74 -40.64 -24.06
CA VAL A 42 -18.40 -40.64 -23.47
C VAL A 42 -18.55 -40.25 -22.00
N GLN A 43 -18.18 -41.15 -21.09
CA GLN A 43 -18.12 -40.85 -19.66
C GLN A 43 -17.03 -39.82 -19.41
N GLN A 44 -17.44 -38.61 -19.05
CA GLN A 44 -16.54 -37.52 -18.67
C GLN A 44 -15.96 -37.83 -17.29
N PRO A 45 -14.63 -37.84 -17.09
CA PRO A 45 -14.04 -37.97 -15.77
C PRO A 45 -14.57 -36.84 -14.88
N LEU A 46 -15.01 -37.15 -13.66
CA LEU A 46 -15.41 -36.14 -12.68
C LEU A 46 -14.26 -35.16 -12.48
N GLN A 47 -14.43 -33.92 -12.93
CA GLN A 47 -13.52 -32.84 -12.56
C GLN A 47 -13.68 -32.58 -11.06
N PRO A 48 -12.59 -32.60 -10.28
CA PRO A 48 -12.64 -32.19 -8.88
C PRO A 48 -13.12 -30.73 -8.80
N PRO A 49 -13.88 -30.37 -7.76
CA PRO A 49 -14.34 -29.00 -7.58
C PRO A 49 -13.12 -28.05 -7.49
N PRO A 50 -13.23 -26.81 -8.01
CA PRO A 50 -12.17 -25.83 -7.87
C PRO A 50 -11.91 -25.62 -6.37
N VAL A 51 -10.66 -25.81 -5.96
CA VAL A 51 -10.21 -25.45 -4.61
C VAL A 51 -10.41 -23.95 -4.47
N ALA A 52 -11.28 -23.53 -3.55
CA ALA A 52 -11.46 -22.13 -3.22
C ALA A 52 -10.11 -21.56 -2.77
N GLN A 53 -9.53 -20.68 -3.57
CA GLN A 53 -8.35 -19.93 -3.17
C GLN A 53 -8.75 -19.03 -1.99
N PRO A 54 -7.94 -18.93 -0.91
CA PRO A 54 -8.19 -17.95 0.13
C PRO A 54 -8.28 -16.56 -0.50
N LEU A 55 -9.45 -15.92 -0.38
CA LEU A 55 -9.61 -14.53 -0.75
C LEU A 55 -8.58 -13.72 0.07
N PRO A 56 -7.82 -12.79 -0.54
CA PRO A 56 -7.04 -11.83 0.22
C PRO A 56 -7.98 -11.15 1.21
N ALA A 57 -7.64 -11.18 2.50
CA ALA A 57 -8.39 -10.46 3.51
C ALA A 57 -8.46 -8.99 3.08
N LEU A 58 -9.68 -8.47 2.88
CA LEU A 58 -9.90 -7.07 2.56
C LEU A 58 -9.30 -6.25 3.73
N PRO A 59 -8.36 -5.32 3.48
CA PRO A 59 -7.80 -4.53 4.57
C PRO A 59 -8.93 -3.82 5.28
N SER A 60 -9.05 -4.03 6.60
CA SER A 60 -10.06 -3.38 7.41
C SER A 60 -9.92 -1.87 7.24
N ALA A 61 -10.92 -1.24 6.63
CA ALA A 61 -10.95 0.18 6.28
C ALA A 61 -11.21 1.08 7.51
N THR A 62 -10.44 0.85 8.58
CA THR A 62 -10.44 1.67 9.82
C THR A 62 -9.17 2.53 9.92
N GLY A 63 -8.50 2.76 8.79
CA GLY A 63 -7.22 3.46 8.70
C GLY A 63 -7.37 4.96 8.37
N PHE A 64 -6.29 5.68 8.60
CA PHE A 64 -6.12 7.07 8.18
C PHE A 64 -5.98 7.15 6.64
N ASP A 65 -6.09 8.34 6.07
CA ASP A 65 -5.68 8.54 4.67
C ASP A 65 -4.21 8.11 4.48
N GLY A 66 -3.89 7.52 3.32
CA GLY A 66 -2.55 6.99 3.04
C GLY A 66 -1.60 8.00 2.38
N ALA A 67 -2.11 9.11 1.85
CA ALA A 67 -1.32 10.08 1.11
C ALA A 67 -0.57 11.05 2.04
N VAL A 68 -1.16 11.38 3.19
CA VAL A 68 -0.59 12.33 4.15
C VAL A 68 -0.55 11.73 5.56
N ALA A 69 0.56 11.92 6.26
CA ALA A 69 0.65 11.53 7.66
C ALA A 69 0.09 12.63 8.58
N VAL A 70 -0.80 12.24 9.50
CA VAL A 70 -1.46 13.13 10.47
C VAL A 70 -1.23 12.65 11.89
N THR A 71 -1.50 13.46 12.91
CA THR A 71 -1.39 12.98 14.30
C THR A 71 -2.36 11.84 14.56
N CYS A 72 -1.90 10.75 15.19
CA CYS A 72 -2.73 9.56 15.46
C CYS A 72 -3.84 9.76 16.51
N GLY A 73 -4.00 10.95 17.10
CA GLY A 73 -5.01 11.21 18.14
C GLY A 73 -4.86 10.33 19.39
N GLY A 74 -3.65 9.87 19.70
CA GLY A 74 -3.38 8.95 20.81
C GLY A 74 -3.65 7.47 20.51
N ARG A 75 -3.91 7.10 19.24
CA ARG A 75 -4.21 5.73 18.81
C ARG A 75 -3.33 5.32 17.61
N PRO A 76 -2.13 4.76 17.84
CA PRO A 76 -1.49 4.51 19.13
C PRO A 76 -0.94 5.77 19.79
N GLY A 77 -0.77 5.72 21.11
CA GLY A 77 -0.01 6.69 21.88
C GLY A 77 1.48 6.36 21.90
N ALA A 78 2.33 7.34 22.20
CA ALA A 78 3.78 7.14 22.22
C ALA A 78 4.23 6.10 23.25
N ASP A 79 3.58 6.01 24.41
CA ASP A 79 3.89 5.00 25.43
C ASP A 79 3.74 3.57 24.90
N ARG A 80 2.76 3.34 24.02
CA ARG A 80 2.55 2.03 23.38
C ARG A 80 3.72 1.68 22.45
N VAL A 81 4.20 2.66 21.69
CA VAL A 81 5.37 2.50 20.82
C VAL A 81 6.63 2.25 21.65
N VAL A 82 6.85 3.00 22.73
CA VAL A 82 7.99 2.80 23.64
C VAL A 82 7.95 1.42 24.30
N ALA A 83 6.77 0.98 24.76
CA ALA A 83 6.60 -0.36 25.33
C ALA A 83 6.90 -1.47 24.29
N LEU A 84 6.44 -1.30 23.04
CA LEU A 84 6.77 -2.22 21.95
C LEU A 84 8.29 -2.30 21.74
N LEU A 85 8.98 -1.16 21.65
CA LEU A 85 10.43 -1.13 21.44
C LEU A 85 11.22 -1.76 22.59
N LYS A 86 10.78 -1.58 23.84
CA LYS A 86 11.35 -2.27 25.01
C LYS A 86 11.18 -3.78 24.90
N SER A 87 9.98 -4.25 24.55
CA SER A 87 9.72 -5.69 24.40
C SER A 87 10.50 -6.33 23.24
N LYS A 88 10.84 -5.55 22.21
CA LYS A 88 11.70 -5.98 21.10
C LYS A 88 13.20 -5.83 21.37
N GLY A 89 13.58 -5.33 22.55
CA GLY A 89 14.99 -5.14 22.93
C GLY A 89 15.69 -3.96 22.24
N VAL A 90 14.96 -3.11 21.51
CA VAL A 90 15.53 -1.92 20.85
C VAL A 90 15.92 -0.87 21.88
N LEU A 91 15.05 -0.63 22.85
CA LEU A 91 15.32 0.25 23.99
C LEU A 91 15.89 -0.58 25.15
N SER A 92 17.08 -1.12 24.95
CA SER A 92 17.83 -1.80 26.01
C SER A 92 18.62 -0.76 26.80
N GLY A 93 18.21 -0.53 28.06
CA GLY A 93 18.88 0.38 29.01
C GLY A 93 17.94 1.43 29.59
N GLY A 94 18.14 1.77 30.87
CA GLY A 94 17.34 2.74 31.63
C GLY A 94 17.56 4.21 31.25
N GLY A 95 18.00 4.49 30.02
CA GLY A 95 18.15 5.86 29.52
C GLY A 95 16.80 6.56 29.38
N THR A 96 16.79 7.88 29.57
CA THR A 96 15.57 8.68 29.39
C THR A 96 15.15 8.64 27.91
N VAL A 97 13.87 8.38 27.69
CA VAL A 97 13.26 8.38 26.36
C VAL A 97 12.21 9.49 26.31
N SER A 98 12.29 10.34 25.30
CA SER A 98 11.33 11.42 25.08
C SER A 98 10.89 11.44 23.62
N VAL A 99 9.62 11.74 23.38
CA VAL A 99 9.07 11.83 22.03
C VAL A 99 9.45 13.17 21.42
N GLN A 100 10.12 13.16 20.28
CA GLN A 100 10.39 14.37 19.49
C GLN A 100 9.30 14.57 18.45
N VAL A 101 8.86 13.49 17.80
CA VAL A 101 7.81 13.52 16.77
C VAL A 101 6.88 12.34 16.97
N GLY A 102 5.59 12.57 16.81
CA GLY A 102 4.59 11.52 16.64
C GLY A 102 3.82 11.13 17.89
N PRO A 103 3.01 10.06 17.80
CA PRO A 103 2.81 9.21 16.64
C PRO A 103 2.05 9.89 15.49
N LEU A 104 2.59 9.78 14.27
CA LEU A 104 1.94 10.21 13.03
C LEU A 104 1.44 8.99 12.28
N CYS A 105 0.23 9.04 11.75
CA CYS A 105 -0.48 7.94 11.12
C CYS A 105 -0.78 8.24 9.66
N ALA A 106 -0.60 7.24 8.79
CA ALA A 106 -1.13 7.21 7.43
C ALA A 106 -1.54 5.77 7.11
N GLY A 107 -2.77 5.54 6.62
CA GLY A 107 -3.31 4.20 6.51
C GLY A 107 -3.34 3.47 7.87
N THR A 108 -2.75 2.28 7.90
CA THR A 108 -2.53 1.46 9.11
C THR A 108 -1.11 1.57 9.66
N TRP A 109 -0.32 2.52 9.17
CA TRP A 109 1.09 2.67 9.51
C TRP A 109 1.29 3.88 10.41
N GLN A 110 2.34 3.83 11.22
CA GLN A 110 2.71 4.90 12.12
C GLN A 110 4.20 5.20 12.10
N TYR A 111 4.53 6.49 12.21
CA TYR A 111 5.88 7.01 12.32
C TYR A 111 6.05 7.78 13.64
N THR A 112 7.16 7.56 14.33
CA THR A 112 7.51 8.25 15.58
C THR A 112 9.01 8.47 15.63
N VAL A 113 9.45 9.61 16.16
CA VAL A 113 10.86 9.89 16.45
C VAL A 113 11.02 10.04 17.96
N LEU A 114 11.93 9.23 18.51
CA LEU A 114 12.24 9.22 19.93
C LEU A 114 13.67 9.71 20.15
N ALA A 115 13.85 10.69 21.02
CA ALA A 115 15.16 10.98 21.59
C ALA A 115 15.44 9.99 22.72
N VAL A 116 16.61 9.37 22.68
CA VAL A 116 17.09 8.44 23.69
C VAL A 116 18.41 8.96 24.23
N SER A 117 18.53 9.13 25.55
CA SER A 117 19.76 9.64 26.15
C SER A 117 20.99 8.84 25.74
N GLY A 118 22.04 9.56 25.30
CA GLY A 118 23.31 8.97 24.90
C GLY A 118 23.33 8.33 23.51
N ARG A 119 22.32 8.59 22.66
CA ARG A 119 22.21 8.02 21.30
C ARG A 119 21.62 9.05 20.34
N GLU A 120 21.78 8.80 19.04
CA GLU A 120 21.08 9.55 17.99
C GLU A 120 19.55 9.32 18.06
N PRO A 121 18.71 10.28 17.64
CA PRO A 121 17.26 10.08 17.61
C PRO A 121 16.87 8.83 16.83
N LEU A 122 16.00 8.03 17.44
CA LEU A 122 15.52 6.78 16.90
C LEU A 122 14.24 7.05 16.10
N GLN A 123 14.29 6.83 14.79
CA GLN A 123 13.11 6.77 13.93
C GLN A 123 12.47 5.40 14.08
N VAL A 124 11.15 5.37 14.20
CA VAL A 124 10.39 4.15 14.49
C VAL A 124 9.20 4.10 13.55
N VAL A 125 9.06 2.98 12.84
CA VAL A 125 7.94 2.70 11.97
C VAL A 125 7.23 1.45 12.45
N THR A 126 5.94 1.58 12.72
CA THR A 126 5.05 0.49 13.10
C THR A 126 3.89 0.36 12.12
N GLU A 127 3.27 -0.82 12.12
CA GLU A 127 2.09 -1.11 11.32
C GLU A 127 1.04 -1.86 12.13
N GLY A 128 -0.22 -1.76 11.70
CA GLY A 128 -1.35 -2.48 12.26
C GLY A 128 -2.21 -1.63 13.20
N ALA A 129 -3.16 -2.30 13.86
CA ALA A 129 -4.06 -1.65 14.81
C ALA A 129 -3.32 -1.21 16.09
N PRO A 130 -3.79 -0.15 16.78
CA PRO A 130 -3.13 0.38 17.98
C PRO A 130 -2.88 -0.65 19.09
N GLU A 131 -3.78 -1.62 19.24
CA GLU A 131 -3.71 -2.71 20.21
C GLU A 131 -2.75 -3.84 19.78
N SER A 132 -2.51 -4.00 18.47
CA SER A 132 -1.73 -5.09 17.88
C SER A 132 -0.60 -4.57 16.99
N LEU A 133 0.10 -3.53 17.44
CA LEU A 133 1.20 -2.93 16.69
C LEU A 133 2.32 -3.92 16.41
N ARG A 134 2.77 -3.93 15.16
CA ARG A 134 3.95 -4.63 14.70
C ARG A 134 5.06 -3.62 14.44
N LEU A 135 6.28 -3.95 14.90
CA LEU A 135 7.46 -3.16 14.58
C LEU A 135 7.94 -3.52 13.17
N VAL A 136 8.02 -2.53 12.28
CA VAL A 136 8.58 -2.70 10.93
C VAL A 136 10.05 -2.34 10.92
N ALA A 137 10.38 -1.16 11.48
CA ALA A 137 11.75 -0.67 11.55
C ALA A 137 11.95 0.22 12.78
N ALA A 138 13.16 0.19 13.35
CA ALA A 138 13.61 1.15 14.34
C ALA A 138 15.11 1.38 14.18
N GLY A 139 15.50 2.64 13.97
CA GLY A 139 16.88 2.99 13.69
C GLY A 139 17.03 4.45 13.30
N THR A 140 18.23 4.84 12.93
CA THR A 140 18.52 6.16 12.36
C THR A 140 18.24 6.20 10.85
N ASP A 141 18.27 5.04 10.19
CA ASP A 141 17.76 4.79 8.85
C ASP A 141 16.63 3.75 8.89
N VAL A 142 15.50 4.06 8.26
CA VAL A 142 14.34 3.16 8.15
C VAL A 142 13.89 2.93 6.71
N CYS A 143 14.46 3.68 5.75
CA CYS A 143 13.94 3.76 4.38
C CYS A 143 14.00 2.43 3.63
N SER A 144 15.06 1.66 3.84
CA SER A 144 15.21 0.33 3.23
C SER A 144 14.08 -0.64 3.60
N ALA A 145 13.52 -0.53 4.80
CA ALA A 145 12.46 -1.40 5.30
C ALA A 145 11.06 -0.98 4.86
N VAL A 146 10.83 0.31 4.57
CA VAL A 146 9.49 0.86 4.35
C VAL A 146 9.17 1.17 2.89
N ARG A 147 10.19 1.41 2.06
CA ARG A 147 10.10 1.83 0.65
C ARG A 147 9.02 1.14 -0.17
N THR A 148 8.85 -0.18 0.01
CA THR A 148 8.02 -1.01 -0.88
C THR A 148 6.59 -1.20 -0.39
N GLN A 149 6.30 -0.87 0.87
CA GLN A 149 5.04 -1.25 1.53
C GLN A 149 4.35 -0.09 2.24
N ALA A 150 5.11 0.93 2.66
CA ALA A 150 4.56 2.03 3.43
C ALA A 150 3.76 2.99 2.54
N PRO A 151 2.68 3.58 3.06
CA PRO A 151 1.94 4.63 2.38
C PRO A 151 2.80 5.87 2.11
N ALA A 152 2.43 6.65 1.09
CA ALA A 152 3.16 7.86 0.69
C ALA A 152 3.32 8.86 1.86
N GLY A 153 2.32 8.95 2.74
CA GLY A 153 2.40 9.78 3.94
C GLY A 153 3.56 9.38 4.87
N ILE A 154 3.79 8.07 5.07
CA ILE A 154 4.89 7.56 5.88
C ILE A 154 6.23 7.79 5.18
N LEU A 155 6.31 7.50 3.88
CA LEU A 155 7.54 7.73 3.10
C LEU A 155 7.95 9.21 3.16
N SER A 156 6.97 10.12 3.11
CA SER A 156 7.20 11.56 3.19
C SER A 156 7.76 11.98 4.55
N VAL A 157 7.13 11.59 5.67
CA VAL A 157 7.61 11.99 7.02
C VAL A 157 8.89 11.26 7.44
N ALA A 158 9.14 10.07 6.90
CA ALA A 158 10.41 9.36 7.07
C ALA A 158 11.50 9.85 6.11
N HIS A 159 11.18 10.79 5.20
CA HIS A 159 12.10 11.35 4.21
C HIS A 159 12.71 10.28 3.28
N CYS A 160 11.91 9.31 2.87
CA CYS A 160 12.28 8.15 2.05
C CYS A 160 11.82 8.30 0.58
N GLY A 161 12.17 9.42 -0.06
CA GLY A 161 11.76 9.79 -1.44
C GLY A 161 12.89 9.77 -2.45
#